data_AF-A0A929HEB4-F1
#
_entry.id   AF-A0A929HEB4-F1
#
_cell.length_a   1.000
_cell.length_b   1.000
_cell.length_c   1.000
_cell.angle_alpha   90.00
_cell.angle_beta   90.00
_cell.angle_gamma   90.00
#
_symmetry.space_group_name_H-M   'P 1'
#
loop_
_entity.id
_entity.type
_entity.pdbx_description
1 polymer ?
#
loop_
_entity_poly.entity_id
_entity_poly.type
_entity_poly.pdbx_seq_one_letter_code
_entity_poly.pdbx_strand_id
1 'polypeptide(L)'
;METIRISVEPGICGFSCQVEARRQDKHSTIIEITGSECELIQKLVESLKEVTLGDIFKPHTRNPVFKAAELAGCHLTCPVPVAVLKAAEAALGLALPRDASISFEQHEKKDST
;
A
#
# COMPACT_ATOMS: atom_id res chain seq x y z
N MET A 1 3.10 1.90 21.46
CA MET A 1 2.18 1.76 20.31
C MET A 1 3.06 1.59 19.10
N GLU A 2 2.96 0.45 18.44
CA GLU A 2 3.82 0.12 17.30
C GLU A 2 3.30 0.85 16.06
N THR A 3 4.17 1.64 15.44
CA THR A 3 3.92 2.33 14.19
C THR A 3 4.81 1.69 13.14
N ILE A 4 4.21 1.18 12.07
CA ILE A 4 4.91 0.68 10.90
C ILE A 4 4.90 1.76 9.83
N ARG A 5 6.06 2.05 9.24
CA ARG A 5 6.22 2.97 8.13
C ARG A 5 6.79 2.23 6.94
N ILE A 6 6.18 2.39 5.77
CA ILE A 6 6.64 1.85 4.49
C ILE A 6 6.87 3.01 3.53
N SER A 7 8.09 3.10 3.00
CA SER A 7 8.39 3.97 1.86
C SER A 7 8.02 3.25 0.57
N VAL A 8 7.24 3.90 -0.29
CA VAL A 8 6.75 3.31 -1.53
C VAL A 8 7.32 4.06 -2.73
N GLU A 9 8.04 3.31 -3.57
CA GLU A 9 8.51 3.76 -4.88
C GLU A 9 7.59 3.19 -5.97
N PRO A 10 6.73 4.01 -6.61
CA PRO A 10 5.69 3.51 -7.52
C PRO A 10 6.19 3.19 -8.93
N GLY A 11 7.50 3.28 -9.17
CA GLY A 11 8.10 3.11 -10.49
C GLY A 11 7.99 4.37 -11.34
N ILE A 12 7.70 4.20 -12.64
CA ILE A 12 7.89 5.26 -13.65
C ILE A 12 7.04 6.53 -13.45
N CYS A 13 5.93 6.48 -12.70
CA CYS A 13 5.17 7.70 -12.42
C CYS A 13 5.88 8.65 -11.45
N GLY A 14 6.85 8.15 -10.65
CA GLY A 14 7.71 8.98 -9.80
C GLY A 14 7.05 9.59 -8.55
N PHE A 15 5.77 9.32 -8.28
CA PHE A 15 5.05 9.90 -7.14
C PHE A 15 5.24 9.09 -5.85
N SER A 16 6.46 9.07 -5.32
CA SER A 16 6.81 8.33 -4.11
C SER A 16 6.05 8.82 -2.88
N CYS A 17 5.83 7.94 -1.90
CA CYS A 17 5.07 8.29 -0.70
C CYS A 17 5.50 7.47 0.54
N GLN A 18 5.04 7.91 1.70
CA GLN A 18 5.18 7.20 2.97
C GLN A 18 3.80 6.73 3.44
N VAL A 19 3.65 5.43 3.65
CA VAL A 19 2.46 4.83 4.26
C VAL A 19 2.78 4.51 5.71
N GLU A 20 1.97 4.99 6.64
CA GLU A 20 2.08 4.70 8.06
C GLU A 20 0.84 3.95 8.55
N ALA A 21 1.05 2.87 9.31
CA ALA A 21 0.01 2.18 10.05
C ALA A 21 0.34 2.21 11.53
N ARG A 22 -0.54 2.84 12.32
CA ARG A 22 -0.41 2.94 13.77
C ARG A 22 -1.45 2.05 14.42
N ARG A 23 -1.02 1.09 15.25
CA ARG A 23 -1.95 0.24 15.98
C ARG A 23 -2.80 1.07 16.93
N GLN A 24 -4.12 1.06 16.73
CA GLN A 24 -5.07 1.74 17.59
C GLN A 24 -5.51 0.82 18.73
N ASP A 25 -5.89 -0.42 18.41
CA ASP A 25 -6.22 -1.45 19.40
C ASP A 25 -5.82 -2.87 18.93
N LYS A 26 -6.41 -3.93 19.51
CA LYS A 26 -6.10 -5.32 19.13
C LYS A 26 -6.56 -5.68 17.72
N HIS A 27 -7.52 -4.95 17.18
CA HIS A 27 -8.29 -5.25 15.98
C HIS A 27 -8.28 -4.13 14.94
N SER A 28 -7.65 -2.98 15.17
CA SER A 28 -7.59 -1.91 14.17
C SER A 28 -6.27 -1.14 14.12
N THR A 29 -6.02 -0.54 12.95
CA THR A 29 -4.90 0.36 12.68
C THR A 29 -5.39 1.64 12.01
N ILE A 30 -4.87 2.78 12.45
CA ILE A 30 -5.03 4.07 11.79
C ILE A 30 -4.02 4.13 10.64
N ILE A 31 -4.47 4.56 9.46
CA ILE A 31 -3.66 4.69 8.26
C ILE A 31 -3.44 6.16 7.92
N GLU A 32 -2.20 6.51 7.62
CA GLU A 32 -1.82 7.81 7.09
C GLU A 32 -0.93 7.61 5.85
N ILE A 33 -1.14 8.38 4.78
CA ILE A 33 -0.25 8.39 3.63
C ILE A 33 0.21 9.84 3.40
N THR A 34 1.51 10.05 3.29
CA THR A 34 2.12 11.38 3.17
C THR A 34 3.16 11.41 2.06
N GLY A 35 3.51 12.62 1.60
CA GLY A 35 4.58 12.84 0.62
C GLY A 35 4.25 12.55 -0.85
N SER A 36 3.06 12.02 -1.16
CA SER A 36 2.63 11.77 -2.54
C SER A 36 2.12 13.05 -3.23
N GLU A 37 2.67 13.37 -4.40
CA GLU A 37 2.11 14.38 -5.32
C GLU A 37 1.04 13.82 -6.27
N CYS A 38 0.78 12.50 -6.24
CA CYS A 38 -0.31 11.91 -7.02
C CYS A 38 -1.69 12.26 -6.44
N GLU A 39 -2.50 13.02 -7.20
CA GLU A 39 -3.86 13.42 -6.82
C GLU A 39 -4.78 12.23 -6.49
N LEU A 40 -4.59 11.09 -7.15
CA LEU A 40 -5.40 9.88 -6.92
C LEU A 40 -5.07 9.24 -5.57
N ILE A 41 -3.80 9.25 -5.17
CA ILE A 41 -3.39 8.82 -3.83
C ILE A 41 -3.87 9.81 -2.79
N GLN A 42 -3.85 11.12 -3.06
CA GLN A 42 -4.40 12.12 -2.14
C GLN A 42 -5.90 11.88 -1.89
N LYS A 43 -6.68 11.59 -2.93
CA LYS A 43 -8.10 11.20 -2.82
C LYS A 43 -8.29 9.89 -2.04
N LEU A 44 -7.40 8.90 -2.22
CA LEU A 44 -7.41 7.67 -1.43
C LEU A 44 -7.30 7.98 0.06
N VAL A 45 -6.36 8.85 0.46
CA VAL A 45 -6.14 9.23 1.88
C VAL A 45 -7.39 9.82 2.52
N GLU A 46 -8.12 10.66 1.79
CA GLU A 46 -9.33 11.30 2.33
C GLU A 46 -10.41 10.29 2.71
N SER A 47 -10.48 9.17 1.99
CA SER A 47 -11.52 8.14 2.14
C SER A 47 -11.11 6.94 3.00
N LEU A 48 -9.82 6.79 3.32
CA LEU A 48 -9.28 5.63 4.03
C LEU A 48 -8.47 6.06 5.27
N LYS A 49 -9.12 5.99 6.44
CA LYS A 49 -8.51 6.39 7.72
C LYS A 49 -8.13 5.21 8.62
N GLU A 50 -8.77 4.07 8.41
CA GLU A 50 -8.66 2.91 9.27
C GLU A 50 -8.71 1.62 8.45
N VAL A 51 -7.93 0.63 8.89
CA VAL A 51 -8.02 -0.76 8.42
C VAL A 51 -8.20 -1.65 9.64
N THR A 52 -9.22 -2.49 9.61
CA THR A 52 -9.51 -3.44 10.70
C THR A 52 -8.87 -4.80 10.41
N LEU A 53 -8.70 -5.60 11.45
CA LEU A 53 -8.25 -7.00 11.36
C LEU A 53 -9.12 -7.81 10.40
N GLY A 54 -10.43 -7.58 10.41
CA GLY A 54 -11.36 -8.26 9.50
C GLY A 54 -11.16 -7.86 8.04
N ASP A 55 -10.72 -6.63 7.77
CA ASP A 55 -10.48 -6.14 6.40
C ASP A 55 -9.31 -6.83 5.73
N ILE A 56 -8.26 -7.18 6.48
CA ILE A 56 -7.08 -7.89 5.98
C ILE A 56 -7.45 -9.19 5.27
N PHE A 57 -8.48 -9.89 5.75
CA PHE A 57 -8.91 -11.18 5.20
C PHE A 57 -10.05 -11.07 4.16
N LYS A 58 -10.49 -9.85 3.82
CA LYS A 58 -11.52 -9.66 2.78
C LYS A 58 -10.92 -9.87 1.39
N PRO A 59 -11.68 -10.46 0.44
CA PRO A 59 -11.24 -10.52 -0.94
C PRO A 59 -11.14 -9.12 -1.54
N HIS A 60 -10.28 -8.95 -2.54
CA HIS A 60 -9.99 -7.67 -3.22
C HIS A 60 -11.27 -6.87 -3.55
N THR A 61 -12.28 -7.52 -4.13
CA THR A 61 -13.55 -6.90 -4.54
C THR A 61 -14.41 -6.35 -3.39
N ARG A 62 -14.11 -6.73 -2.14
CA ARG A 62 -14.82 -6.27 -0.92
C ARG A 62 -13.90 -5.61 0.10
N ASN A 63 -12.62 -5.48 -0.20
CA ASN A 63 -11.65 -4.90 0.70
C ASN A 63 -11.76 -3.35 0.64
N PRO A 64 -11.87 -2.66 1.80
CA PRO A 64 -12.10 -1.21 1.81
C PRO A 64 -10.94 -0.41 1.21
N VAL A 65 -9.69 -0.89 1.31
CA VAL A 65 -8.53 -0.22 0.72
C VAL A 65 -8.63 -0.22 -0.81
N PHE A 66 -8.95 -1.37 -1.40
CA PHE A 66 -9.12 -1.48 -2.84
C PHE A 66 -10.37 -0.77 -3.36
N LYS A 67 -11.47 -0.78 -2.58
CA LYS A 67 -12.67 -0.02 -2.92
C LYS A 67 -12.41 1.50 -2.88
N ALA A 68 -11.66 1.98 -1.89
CA ALA A 68 -11.24 3.37 -1.83
C ALA A 68 -10.33 3.74 -3.03
N ALA A 69 -9.40 2.86 -3.40
CA ALA A 69 -8.54 3.04 -4.57
C ALA A 69 -9.33 3.08 -5.88
N GLU A 70 -10.34 2.22 -6.04
CA GLU A 70 -11.26 2.23 -7.18
C GLU A 70 -12.04 3.55 -7.26
N LEU A 71 -12.62 3.99 -6.14
CA LEU A 71 -13.38 5.26 -6.08
C LEU A 71 -12.50 6.48 -6.34
N ALA A 72 -11.25 6.46 -5.90
CA ALA A 72 -10.27 7.51 -6.16
C ALA A 72 -9.75 7.49 -7.62
N GLY A 73 -10.00 6.41 -8.37
CA GLY A 73 -9.53 6.24 -9.74
C GLY A 73 -8.05 5.86 -9.85
N CYS A 74 -7.47 5.25 -8.82
CA CYS A 74 -6.05 4.85 -8.81
C CYS A 74 -5.72 3.92 -9.99
N HIS A 75 -4.50 4.06 -10.54
CA HIS A 75 -3.98 3.08 -11.49
C HIS A 75 -3.98 1.69 -10.83
N LEU A 76 -4.60 0.71 -11.49
CA LEU A 76 -4.80 -0.65 -11.01
C LEU A 76 -3.55 -1.30 -10.40
N THR A 77 -2.38 -1.08 -10.99
CA THR A 77 -1.12 -1.70 -10.55
C THR A 77 -0.27 -0.79 -9.65
N CYS A 78 -0.81 0.32 -9.16
CA CYS A 78 -0.10 1.15 -8.19
C CYS A 78 0.23 0.32 -6.94
N PRO A 79 1.49 0.33 -6.44
CA PRO A 79 1.84 -0.45 -5.27
C PRO A 79 1.33 0.16 -3.95
N VAL A 80 0.88 1.42 -3.94
CA VAL A 80 0.48 2.15 -2.72
C VAL A 80 -0.69 1.47 -1.97
N PRO A 81 -1.81 1.08 -2.62
CA PRO A 81 -2.89 0.36 -1.92
C PRO A 81 -2.43 -0.95 -1.27
N VAL A 82 -1.51 -1.68 -1.91
CA VAL A 82 -0.94 -2.91 -1.34
C VAL A 82 -0.05 -2.58 -0.13
N ALA A 83 0.73 -1.51 -0.20
CA ALA A 83 1.57 -1.06 0.91
C ALA A 83 0.74 -0.70 2.16
N VAL A 84 -0.46 -0.13 2.00
CA VAL A 84 -1.39 0.10 3.13
C VAL A 84 -1.74 -1.19 3.86
N LEU A 85 -2.10 -2.24 3.12
CA LEU A 85 -2.41 -3.54 3.71
C LEU A 85 -1.18 -4.16 4.36
N LYS A 86 0.00 -4.09 3.72
CA LYS A 86 1.26 -4.58 4.30
C LYS A 86 1.63 -3.89 5.61
N ALA A 87 1.45 -2.57 5.67
CA ALA A 87 1.69 -1.80 6.89
C ALA A 87 0.72 -2.22 8.00
N ALA A 88 -0.57 -2.38 7.68
CA ALA A 88 -1.59 -2.83 8.63
C ALA A 88 -1.35 -4.27 9.14
N GLU A 89 -0.99 -5.20 8.25
CA GLU A 89 -0.62 -6.59 8.60
C GLU A 89 0.51 -6.61 9.65
N ALA A 90 1.58 -5.84 9.42
CA ALA A 90 2.70 -5.74 10.33
C ALA A 90 2.32 -5.05 11.66
N ALA A 91 1.59 -3.93 11.60
CA ALA A 91 1.18 -3.19 12.81
C ALA A 91 0.22 -3.99 13.70
N LEU A 92 -0.59 -4.89 13.13
CA LEU A 92 -1.46 -5.81 13.88
C LEU A 92 -0.71 -7.05 14.40
N GLY A 93 0.55 -7.26 14.03
CA GLY A 93 1.36 -8.42 14.41
C GLY A 93 1.01 -9.69 13.65
N LEU A 94 0.42 -9.58 12.45
CA LEU A 94 0.06 -10.70 11.58
C LEU A 94 1.21 -11.12 10.66
N ALA A 95 2.14 -10.20 10.39
CA ALA A 95 3.33 -10.42 9.57
C ALA A 95 4.56 -9.76 10.19
N LEU A 96 5.73 -10.38 10.01
CA LEU A 96 7.00 -9.75 10.36
C LEU A 96 7.36 -8.69 9.29
N PRO A 97 7.84 -7.50 9.68
CA PRO A 97 8.29 -6.49 8.73
C PRO A 97 9.41 -7.03 7.82
N ARG A 98 9.16 -7.06 6.52
CA ARG A 98 10.13 -7.38 5.48
C ARG A 98 9.70 -6.75 4.16
N ASP A 99 10.66 -6.18 3.44
CA ASP A 99 10.39 -5.50 2.17
C ASP A 99 9.91 -6.48 1.10
N ALA A 100 8.93 -6.04 0.32
CA ALA A 100 8.49 -6.68 -0.91
C ALA A 100 8.70 -5.68 -2.06
N SER A 101 9.38 -6.13 -3.12
CA SER A 101 9.72 -5.28 -4.27
C SER A 101 9.35 -5.96 -5.58
N ILE A 102 9.10 -5.13 -6.59
CA ILE A 102 8.94 -5.55 -7.99
C ILE A 102 10.14 -4.95 -8.74
N SER A 103 10.87 -5.77 -9.48
CA SER A 103 12.06 -5.33 -10.23
C SER A 103 12.03 -5.92 -11.64
N PHE A 104 12.36 -5.10 -12.64
CA PHE A 104 12.55 -5.57 -14.00
C PHE A 104 13.95 -6.17 -14.13
N GLU A 105 14.03 -7.41 -14.61
CA GLU A 105 15.29 -8.02 -15.00
C GLU A 105 15.47 -7.86 -16.52
N GLN A 106 16.54 -7.16 -16.92
CA GLN A 106 16.89 -7.07 -18.33
C GLN A 106 17.69 -8.31 -18.73
N HIS A 107 17.17 -9.09 -19.67
CA HIS A 107 17.96 -10.11 -20.36
C HIS A 107 18.29 -9.58 -21.75
N GLU A 108 19.58 -9.31 -21.99
CA GLU A 108 20.06 -9.01 -23.34
C GLU A 108 19.77 -10.23 -24.23
N LYS A 109 19.05 -10.01 -25.34
CA LYS A 109 19.02 -11.01 -26.41
C LYS A 109 20.44 -11.05 -26.99
N LYS A 110 21.12 -12.19 -26.85
CA LYS A 110 22.28 -12.47 -27.70
C LYS A 110 21.76 -12.56 -29.12
N ASP A 111 22.00 -11.52 -29.91
CA ASP A 111 21.81 -11.58 -31.35
C ASP A 111 22.72 -12.68 -31.91
N SER A 112 22.13 -13.84 -32.20
CA SER A 112 22.79 -14.88 -32.97
C SER A 112 23.03 -14.34 -34.37
N THR A 113 24.31 -14.08 -34.68
CA THR A 113 24.83 -13.73 -36.00
C THR A 113 24.34 -14.68 -37.09
#